data_AF-A0A971USR8-F1
#
_entry.id   AF-A0A971USR8-F1
#
_cell.length_a   1.000
_cell.length_b   1.000
_cell.length_c   1.000
_cell.angle_alpha   90.00
_cell.angle_beta   90.00
_cell.angle_gamma   90.00
#
_symmetry.space_group_name_H-M   'P 1'
#
loop_
_entity.id
_entity.type
_entity.pdbx_description
1 polymer ?
#
loop_
_entity_poly.entity_id
_entity_poly.type
_entity_poly.pdbx_seq_one_letter_code
_entity_poly.pdbx_strand_id
1 'polypeptide(L)'
;RLMGKGSTFNIYKTTSKIKDGGRLKLKIQSIEKVEGIYDISIELDRYDIGLESMDIKKKYIPKLKDIIDKNSLALIDLIAFDLDYDGEKPKLSLYFLRDNIIDSKLSIEGVKLREGQKIYLKYIDVFGKENYDLYQINKGKVILCQEY
;
A
#
# COMPACT_ATOMS: atom_id res chain seq x y z
N ARG A 1 -19.15 23.85 -16.70
CA ARG A 1 -18.04 23.48 -15.78
C ARG A 1 -18.65 23.20 -14.42
N LEU A 2 -18.88 21.94 -14.05
CA LEU A 2 -19.38 21.56 -12.72
C LEU A 2 -18.23 20.86 -11.98
N MET A 3 -17.75 21.48 -10.90
CA MET A 3 -16.79 20.90 -9.98
C MET A 3 -17.48 19.75 -9.22
N GLY A 4 -17.07 18.52 -9.48
CA GLY A 4 -17.46 17.37 -8.66
C GLY A 4 -16.85 17.52 -7.26
N LYS A 5 -17.70 17.59 -6.23
CA LYS A 5 -17.29 17.53 -4.83
C LYS A 5 -16.70 16.14 -4.54
N GLY A 6 -15.38 16.02 -4.60
CA GLY A 6 -14.66 14.86 -4.11
C GLY A 6 -14.77 14.78 -2.59
N SER A 7 -15.54 13.81 -2.08
CA SER A 7 -15.63 13.57 -0.64
C SER A 7 -14.37 12.83 -0.17
N THR A 8 -13.43 13.57 0.41
CA THR A 8 -12.21 13.04 1.02
C THR A 8 -12.56 12.44 2.38
N PHE A 9 -12.29 11.15 2.58
CA PHE A 9 -12.32 10.55 3.93
C PHE A 9 -11.02 9.81 4.18
N ASN A 10 -10.45 10.05 5.35
CA ASN A 10 -9.25 9.40 5.83
C ASN A 10 -9.65 8.13 6.58
N ILE A 11 -9.28 6.96 6.07
CA ILE A 11 -9.44 5.70 6.79
C ILE A 11 -8.07 5.35 7.38
N TYR A 12 -7.83 5.78 8.61
CA TYR A 12 -6.77 5.23 9.45
C TYR A 12 -7.42 4.23 10.40
N LYS A 13 -7.23 2.93 10.18
CA LYS A 13 -7.63 1.92 11.17
C LYS A 13 -6.48 0.98 11.47
N THR A 14 -5.99 1.14 12.70
CA THR A 14 -5.02 0.34 13.42
C THR A 14 -5.66 -0.96 13.91
N THR A 15 -5.07 -2.09 13.54
CA THR A 15 -5.22 -3.36 14.26
C THR A 15 -3.86 -4.00 14.36
N SER A 16 -3.35 -4.01 15.59
CA SER A 16 -2.07 -4.60 15.97
C SER A 16 -2.17 -6.12 16.00
N LYS A 17 -1.32 -6.78 15.24
CA LYS A 17 -0.35 -7.78 15.73
C LYS A 17 0.72 -7.87 14.64
N ILE A 18 1.84 -7.19 14.87
CA ILE A 18 3.10 -7.42 14.15
C ILE A 18 3.50 -8.84 14.53
N LYS A 19 2.92 -9.85 13.88
CA LYS A 19 3.35 -11.23 13.99
C LYS A 19 4.03 -11.53 12.68
N ASP A 20 5.35 -11.41 12.76
CA ASP A 20 6.30 -11.71 11.70
C ASP A 20 6.11 -10.88 10.43
N GLY A 21 6.14 -9.54 10.49
CA GLY A 21 6.25 -8.70 9.28
C GLY A 21 6.18 -7.21 9.60
N GLY A 22 6.90 -6.36 8.85
CA GLY A 22 6.65 -4.92 8.92
C GLY A 22 5.39 -4.56 8.14
N ARG A 23 4.77 -3.42 8.47
CA ARG A 23 3.49 -2.98 7.93
C ARG A 23 3.63 -1.67 7.19
N LEU A 24 3.22 -1.66 5.92
CA LEU A 24 3.13 -0.44 5.13
C LEU A 24 1.82 0.29 5.45
N LYS A 25 1.93 1.57 5.80
CA LYS A 25 0.81 2.48 5.93
C LYS A 25 0.72 3.35 4.69
N LEU A 26 -0.46 3.40 4.12
CA LEU A 26 -0.74 4.14 2.91
C LEU A 26 -2.21 4.57 2.89
N LYS A 27 -2.51 5.48 1.97
CA LYS A 27 -3.83 6.02 1.73
C LYS A 27 -4.14 5.87 0.25
N ILE A 28 -5.28 5.26 -0.07
CA ILE A 28 -5.73 5.10 -1.44
C ILE A 28 -6.94 6.01 -1.68
N GLN A 29 -6.91 6.75 -2.77
CA GLN A 29 -8.00 7.57 -3.26
C GLN A 29 -8.32 7.17 -4.69
N SER A 30 -9.60 7.04 -5.00
CA SER A 30 -10.10 6.80 -6.35
C SER A 30 -10.97 7.99 -6.76
N ILE A 31 -10.77 8.47 -7.99
CA ILE A 31 -11.52 9.58 -8.58
C ILE A 31 -12.14 9.07 -9.87
N GLU A 32 -13.47 9.02 -9.92
CA GLU A 32 -14.18 8.70 -11.16
C GLU A 32 -14.02 9.84 -12.16
N LYS A 33 -13.49 9.51 -13.35
CA LYS A 33 -13.27 10.47 -14.44
C LYS A 33 -14.45 10.48 -15.40
N VAL A 34 -14.90 9.28 -15.74
CA VAL A 34 -16.12 8.98 -16.47
C VAL A 34 -16.69 7.68 -15.90
N GLU A 35 -17.95 7.37 -16.20
CA GLU A 35 -18.64 6.20 -15.64
C GLU A 35 -17.80 4.91 -15.71
N GLY A 36 -17.48 4.35 -14.55
CA GLY A 36 -16.73 3.10 -14.42
C GLY A 36 -15.21 3.21 -14.63
N ILE A 37 -14.68 4.40 -14.95
CA ILE A 37 -13.25 4.65 -15.17
C ILE A 37 -12.70 5.61 -14.10
N TYR A 38 -11.65 5.18 -13.41
CA TYR A 38 -11.11 5.83 -12.23
C TYR A 38 -9.62 6.09 -12.37
N ASP A 39 -9.17 7.23 -11.85
CA ASP A 39 -7.78 7.45 -11.49
C ASP A 39 -7.60 7.08 -10.01
N ILE A 40 -6.57 6.29 -9.72
CA ILE A 40 -6.20 5.86 -8.36
C ILE A 40 -4.93 6.60 -7.96
N SER A 41 -4.99 7.34 -6.84
CA SER A 41 -3.84 7.94 -6.17
C SER A 41 -3.56 7.17 -4.89
N ILE A 42 -2.33 6.71 -4.72
CA ILE A 42 -1.85 6.01 -3.53
C ILE A 42 -0.80 6.88 -2.88
N GLU A 43 -1.03 7.31 -1.65
CA GLU A 43 -0.07 8.08 -0.86
C GLU A 43 0.56 7.15 0.20
N LEU A 44 1.87 6.95 0.16
CA LEU A 44 2.61 6.17 1.13
C LEU A 44 2.97 7.05 2.32
N ASP A 45 2.63 6.59 3.53
CA ASP A 45 2.86 7.32 4.77
C ASP A 45 4.14 6.85 5.44
N ARG A 46 4.17 5.59 5.90
CA ARG A 46 5.31 5.05 6.67
C ARG A 46 5.32 3.54 6.68
N TYR A 47 6.47 2.97 7.04
CA TYR A 47 6.64 1.54 7.25
C TYR A 47 6.97 1.24 8.71
N ASP A 48 6.06 0.55 9.40
CA ASP A 48 6.25 0.16 10.80
C ASP A 48 6.86 -1.24 10.88
N ILE A 49 8.07 -1.40 11.41
CA ILE A 49 8.74 -2.71 11.54
C ILE A 49 9.30 -2.93 12.95
N GLY A 50 9.13 -4.14 13.49
CA GLY A 50 9.69 -4.57 14.76
C GLY A 50 11.09 -5.16 14.59
N LEU A 51 12.14 -4.39 14.86
CA LEU A 51 13.53 -4.85 14.71
C LEU A 51 13.95 -5.90 15.74
N GLU A 52 13.36 -5.87 16.94
CA GLU A 52 13.79 -6.69 18.08
C GLU A 52 13.53 -8.19 17.87
N SER A 53 12.59 -8.54 16.98
CA SER A 53 12.28 -9.93 16.62
C SER A 53 13.05 -10.44 15.39
N MET A 54 13.92 -9.61 14.80
CA MET A 54 14.67 -9.94 13.60
C MET A 54 16.07 -10.45 13.94
N ASP A 55 16.61 -11.38 13.15
CA ASP A 55 18.00 -11.85 13.27
C ASP A 55 18.99 -10.82 12.72
N ILE A 56 19.07 -9.67 13.38
CA ILE A 56 19.94 -8.55 13.02
C ILE A 56 21.01 -8.40 14.10
N LYS A 57 22.28 -8.34 13.67
CA LYS A 57 23.39 -8.09 14.59
C LYS A 57 23.15 -6.77 15.35
N LYS A 58 23.21 -6.82 16.68
CA LYS A 58 22.92 -5.68 17.58
C LYS A 58 23.58 -4.36 17.18
N LYS A 59 24.79 -4.42 16.61
CA LYS A 59 25.54 -3.24 16.12
C LYS A 59 24.83 -2.46 14.99
N TYR A 60 23.91 -3.08 14.25
CA TYR A 60 23.18 -2.43 13.16
C TYR A 60 21.82 -1.86 13.60
N ILE A 61 21.30 -2.26 14.76
CA ILE A 61 20.00 -1.80 15.26
C ILE A 61 19.92 -0.28 15.35
N PRO A 62 20.92 0.46 15.90
CA PRO A 62 20.85 1.91 15.98
C PRO A 62 20.74 2.58 14.61
N LYS A 63 21.46 2.08 13.60
CA LYS A 63 21.41 2.60 12.24
C LYS A 63 20.05 2.37 11.59
N LEU A 64 19.43 1.22 11.83
CA LEU A 64 18.09 0.92 11.32
C LEU A 64 17.02 1.78 11.99
N LYS A 65 17.13 2.02 13.31
CA LYS A 65 16.24 2.95 14.03
C LYS A 65 16.34 4.37 13.44
N ASP A 66 17.55 4.86 13.18
CA ASP A 66 17.76 6.16 12.51
C ASP A 66 17.12 6.24 11.12
N ILE A 67 17.18 5.15 10.33
CA ILE A 67 16.50 5.08 9.02
C ILE A 67 14.97 5.12 9.20
N ILE A 68 14.43 4.34 10.14
CA ILE A 68 12.98 4.31 10.43
C ILE A 68 12.48 5.71 10.82
N ASP A 69 13.20 6.40 11.70
CA ASP A 69 12.82 7.71 12.23
C ASP A 69 12.87 8.81 11.16
N LYS A 70 13.83 8.74 10.23
CA LYS A 70 14.01 9.74 9.17
C LYS A 70 13.17 9.46 7.92
N ASN A 71 13.17 8.21 7.47
CA ASN A 71 12.50 7.78 6.24
C ASN A 71 12.28 6.25 6.25
N SER A 72 11.29 5.80 7.01
CA SER A 72 10.93 4.37 7.06
C SER A 72 10.60 3.74 5.71
N LEU A 73 10.11 4.51 4.73
CA LEU A 73 9.81 4.01 3.38
C LEU A 73 11.08 3.56 2.63
N ALA A 74 12.28 4.02 3.04
CA ALA A 74 13.54 3.53 2.49
C ALA A 74 13.82 2.05 2.79
N LEU A 75 13.01 1.43 3.66
CA LEU A 75 13.05 0.00 3.96
C LEU A 75 12.12 -0.84 3.07
N ILE A 76 11.33 -0.21 2.20
CA ILE A 76 10.55 -0.91 1.17
C ILE A 76 11.40 -1.04 -0.09
N ASP A 77 11.48 -2.26 -0.62
CA ASP A 77 12.21 -2.58 -1.83
C ASP A 77 11.30 -2.64 -3.06
N LEU A 78 10.08 -3.18 -2.86
CA LEU A 78 9.07 -3.34 -3.90
C LEU A 78 7.67 -3.05 -3.35
N ILE A 79 6.85 -2.39 -4.15
CA ILE A 79 5.39 -2.41 -4.05
C ILE A 79 4.83 -2.90 -5.38
N ALA A 80 3.91 -3.85 -5.35
CA ALA A 80 3.25 -4.37 -6.54
C ALA A 80 1.75 -4.54 -6.34
N PHE A 81 0.98 -4.38 -7.41
CA PHE A 81 -0.48 -4.46 -7.39
C PHE A 81 -1.00 -5.48 -8.40
N ASP A 82 -2.04 -6.19 -8.01
CA ASP A 82 -3.03 -6.80 -8.89
C ASP A 82 -4.36 -6.07 -8.65
N LEU A 83 -4.80 -5.30 -9.65
CA LEU A 83 -6.00 -4.48 -9.52
C LEU A 83 -7.30 -5.28 -9.67
N ASP A 84 -7.25 -6.50 -10.18
CA ASP A 84 -8.44 -7.32 -10.46
C ASP A 84 -8.25 -8.74 -9.90
N TYR A 85 -7.92 -8.79 -8.60
CA TYR A 85 -7.59 -10.04 -7.92
C TYR A 85 -8.80 -10.97 -7.85
N ASP A 86 -8.65 -12.17 -8.40
CA ASP A 86 -9.70 -13.19 -8.49
C ASP A 86 -9.95 -13.94 -7.16
N GLY A 87 -9.10 -13.75 -6.16
CA GLY A 87 -9.17 -14.46 -4.88
C GLY A 87 -8.38 -15.77 -4.85
N GLU A 88 -7.73 -16.15 -5.95
CA GLU A 88 -6.88 -17.34 -6.02
C GLU A 88 -5.41 -16.94 -6.01
N LYS A 89 -4.87 -16.55 -7.17
CA LYS A 89 -3.44 -16.26 -7.34
C LYS A 89 -3.24 -14.84 -7.87
N PRO A 90 -2.56 -13.96 -7.11
CA PRO A 90 -2.31 -12.59 -7.56
C PRO A 90 -1.56 -12.54 -8.89
N LYS A 91 -2.11 -11.80 -9.85
CA LYS A 91 -1.51 -11.48 -11.14
C LYS A 91 -0.96 -10.06 -11.08
N LEU A 92 0.20 -9.94 -10.42
CA LEU A 92 0.88 -8.66 -10.26
C LEU A 92 1.18 -8.05 -11.63
N SER A 93 0.73 -6.83 -11.84
CA SER A 93 0.79 -6.14 -13.15
C SER A 93 1.36 -4.72 -13.05
N LEU A 94 1.38 -4.14 -11.85
CA LEU A 94 1.97 -2.83 -11.58
C LEU A 94 3.03 -2.96 -10.51
N TYR A 95 4.19 -2.36 -10.74
CA TYR A 95 5.37 -2.51 -9.90
C TYR A 95 6.04 -1.16 -9.66
N PHE A 96 6.45 -0.91 -8.43
CA PHE A 96 7.15 0.29 -7.99
C PHE A 96 8.40 -0.14 -7.22
N LEU A 97 9.57 0.15 -7.79
CA LEU A 97 10.88 -0.21 -7.24
C LEU A 97 11.54 0.99 -6.55
N ARG A 98 12.40 0.67 -5.58
CA ARG A 98 13.15 1.62 -4.73
C ARG A 98 14.08 2.59 -5.48
N ASP A 99 14.56 2.24 -6.67
CA ASP A 99 15.55 3.05 -7.41
C ASP A 99 14.99 4.38 -7.94
N ASN A 100 13.67 4.50 -7.99
CA ASN A 100 13.04 5.80 -8.01
C ASN A 100 12.83 6.16 -6.54
N ILE A 101 13.29 7.36 -6.14
CA ILE A 101 12.76 8.02 -4.93
C ILE A 101 11.27 7.74 -4.99
N ILE A 102 10.76 6.90 -4.09
CA ILE A 102 9.34 6.64 -4.05
C ILE A 102 8.80 7.96 -3.57
N ASP A 103 8.53 8.86 -4.52
CA ASP A 103 7.66 9.99 -4.33
C ASP A 103 6.49 9.34 -3.61
N SER A 104 6.20 9.83 -2.42
CA SER A 104 5.23 9.28 -1.49
C SER A 104 3.82 9.22 -2.08
N LYS A 105 3.67 9.38 -3.39
CA LYS A 105 2.48 9.35 -4.20
C LYS A 105 2.71 8.53 -5.48
N LEU A 106 1.94 7.47 -5.62
CA LEU A 106 1.81 6.67 -6.83
C LEU A 106 0.47 7.00 -7.50
N SER A 107 0.43 7.04 -8.83
CA SER A 107 -0.80 7.27 -9.59
C SER A 107 -1.00 6.19 -10.64
N ILE A 108 -2.23 5.70 -10.76
CA ILE A 108 -2.67 4.76 -11.77
C ILE A 108 -3.86 5.40 -12.50
N GLU A 109 -3.71 5.67 -13.78
CA GLU A 109 -4.70 6.42 -14.55
C GLU A 109 -5.60 5.50 -15.38
N GLY A 110 -6.86 5.90 -15.57
CA GLY A 110 -7.75 5.27 -16.55
C GLY A 110 -8.14 3.82 -16.24
N VAL A 111 -8.18 3.42 -14.98
CA VAL A 111 -8.49 2.04 -14.58
C VAL A 111 -10.00 1.81 -14.59
N LYS A 112 -10.43 0.71 -15.21
CA LYS A 112 -11.83 0.27 -15.11
C LYS A 112 -12.06 -0.45 -13.77
N LEU A 113 -12.86 0.15 -12.89
CA LEU A 113 -13.20 -0.43 -11.59
C LEU A 113 -14.66 -0.87 -11.54
N ARG A 114 -14.91 -1.99 -10.87
CA ARG A 114 -16.24 -2.58 -10.67
C ARG A 114 -16.54 -2.69 -9.19
N GLU A 115 -17.81 -2.56 -8.82
CA GLU A 115 -18.24 -2.79 -7.45
C GLU A 115 -17.86 -4.19 -6.98
N GLY A 116 -17.29 -4.29 -5.78
CA GLY A 116 -16.86 -5.54 -5.18
C GLY A 116 -15.53 -6.09 -5.70
N GLN A 117 -14.93 -5.47 -6.73
CA GLN A 117 -13.61 -5.84 -7.25
C GLN A 117 -12.56 -5.79 -6.14
N LYS A 118 -11.71 -6.82 -6.08
CA LYS A 118 -10.62 -6.90 -5.10
C LYS A 118 -9.31 -6.42 -5.72
N ILE A 119 -8.52 -5.72 -4.92
CA ILE A 119 -7.18 -5.28 -5.26
C ILE A 119 -6.23 -5.95 -4.29
N TYR A 120 -5.23 -6.66 -4.80
CA TYR A 120 -4.14 -7.23 -4.03
C TYR A 120 -2.94 -6.30 -4.08
N LEU A 121 -2.42 -5.91 -2.92
CA LEU A 121 -1.22 -5.10 -2.80
C LEU A 121 -0.14 -5.94 -2.13
N LYS A 122 0.94 -6.23 -2.86
CA LYS A 122 2.14 -6.87 -2.34
C LYS A 122 3.19 -5.82 -2.02
N TYR A 123 3.93 -5.99 -0.94
CA TYR A 123 5.15 -5.22 -0.70
C TYR A 123 6.24 -6.10 -0.11
N ILE A 124 7.49 -5.81 -0.49
CA ILE A 124 8.68 -6.53 -0.03
C ILE A 124 9.61 -5.52 0.62
N ASP A 125 10.11 -5.85 1.81
CA ASP A 125 11.10 -5.03 2.50
C ASP A 125 12.54 -5.37 2.08
N VAL A 126 13.49 -4.51 2.46
CA VAL A 126 14.93 -4.69 2.17
C VAL A 126 15.55 -5.93 2.84
N PHE A 127 14.80 -6.64 3.68
CA PHE A 127 15.19 -7.90 4.30
C PHE A 127 14.63 -9.11 3.54
N GLY A 128 13.96 -8.89 2.40
CA GLY A 128 13.35 -9.92 1.56
C GLY A 128 12.00 -10.41 2.08
N LYS A 129 11.38 -9.70 3.03
CA LYS A 129 10.14 -10.13 3.64
C LYS A 129 8.94 -9.66 2.85
N GLU A 130 8.16 -10.62 2.39
CA GLU A 130 6.92 -10.36 1.66
C GLU A 130 5.76 -10.14 2.61
N ASN A 131 4.95 -9.12 2.31
CA ASN A 131 3.72 -8.79 3.01
C ASN A 131 2.66 -8.40 1.98
N TYR A 132 1.39 -8.39 2.39
CA TYR A 132 0.31 -7.98 1.53
C TYR A 132 -0.85 -7.34 2.30
N ASP A 133 -1.62 -6.54 1.58
CA ASP A 133 -2.92 -6.03 1.99
C ASP A 133 -3.95 -6.31 0.89
N LEU A 134 -5.18 -6.58 1.29
CA LEU A 134 -6.31 -6.75 0.39
C LEU A 134 -7.24 -5.55 0.49
N TYR A 135 -7.68 -5.05 -0.64
CA TYR A 135 -8.66 -3.97 -0.73
C TYR A 135 -9.84 -4.40 -1.58
N GLN A 136 -10.97 -3.72 -1.42
CA GLN A 136 -12.17 -3.91 -2.21
C GLN A 136 -12.74 -2.57 -2.65
N ILE A 137 -13.28 -2.53 -3.86
CA ILE A 137 -14.04 -1.39 -4.36
C ILE A 137 -15.46 -1.43 -3.80
N ASN A 138 -15.88 -0.35 -3.14
CA ASN A 138 -17.22 -0.16 -2.62
C ASN A 138 -17.70 1.27 -2.88
N LYS A 139 -18.78 1.42 -3.65
CA LYS A 139 -19.33 2.70 -4.13
C LYS A 139 -18.24 3.60 -4.74
N GLY A 140 -17.42 3.01 -5.60
CA GLY A 140 -16.30 3.69 -6.26
C GLY A 140 -15.13 4.05 -5.33
N LYS A 141 -15.12 3.59 -4.07
CA LYS A 141 -14.04 3.82 -3.09
C LYS A 141 -13.23 2.56 -2.85
N VAL A 142 -11.92 2.72 -2.66
CA VAL A 142 -11.03 1.62 -2.25
C VAL A 142 -11.06 1.48 -0.72
N ILE A 143 -11.46 0.31 -0.23
CA ILE A 143 -11.57 0.02 1.22
C ILE A 143 -10.68 -1.18 1.56
N LEU A 144 -9.89 -1.08 2.64
CA LEU A 144 -9.09 -2.20 3.14
C LEU A 144 -10.01 -3.33 3.64
N CYS A 145 -9.83 -4.54 3.11
CA CYS A 145 -10.46 -5.75 3.61
C CYS A 145 -9.86 -6.11 4.96
N GLN A 146 -10.68 -6.15 6.00
CA GLN A 146 -10.30 -6.76 7.26
C GLN A 146 -10.64 -8.24 7.14
N GLU A 147 -9.67 -9.06 6.72
CA GLU A 147 -9.82 -10.51 6.91
C GLU A 147 -9.88 -10.78 8.42
N TYR A 148 -10.92 -11.52 8.83
CA TYR A 148 -11.20 -11.93 10.21
C TYR A 148 -10.37 -13.16 10.60
#